data_AF-A0A3D0JH47-F1
#
_entry.id   AF-A0A3D0JH47-F1
#
_cell.length_a   1.000
_cell.length_b   1.000
_cell.length_c   1.000
_cell.angle_alpha   90.00
_cell.angle_beta   90.00
_cell.angle_gamma   90.00
#
_symmetry.space_group_name_H-M   'P 1'
#
loop_
_entity.id
_entity.type
_entity.pdbx_description
1 polymer ?
#
loop_
_entity_poly.entity_id
_entity_poly.type
_entity_poly.pdbx_seq_one_letter_code
_entity_poly.pdbx_strand_id
1 'polypeptide(L)' 'MLDIKFVRENPDIVKQNIKNKFQDRKLPLVDEAIELDKKSREIKTEADNLRSKRNKVSKQIGELMKAGD' A
#
# COMPACT_ATOMS: atom_id res chain seq x y z
N MET A 1 -8.59 -9.55 -14.52
CA MET A 1 -7.73 -9.28 -13.34
C MET A 1 -8.67 -9.09 -12.16
N LEU A 2 -8.44 -9.75 -11.01
CA LEU A 2 -9.31 -9.63 -9.84
C LEU A 2 -8.98 -8.34 -9.09
N ASP A 3 -9.99 -7.67 -8.55
CA ASP A 3 -9.78 -6.44 -7.76
C ASP A 3 -9.11 -6.79 -6.42
N ILE A 4 -7.96 -6.16 -6.14
CA ILE A 4 -7.22 -6.34 -4.89
C ILE A 4 -8.03 -5.92 -3.67
N LYS A 5 -8.95 -4.96 -3.82
CA LYS A 5 -9.87 -4.56 -2.75
C LYS A 5 -10.79 -5.72 -2.38
N PHE A 6 -11.34 -6.42 -3.38
CA PHE A 6 -12.18 -7.59 -3.16
C PHE A 6 -11.41 -8.74 -2.49
N VAL A 7 -10.16 -8.99 -2.90
CA VAL A 7 -9.31 -10.01 -2.28
C VAL A 7 -9.06 -9.71 -0.80
N ARG A 8 -8.88 -8.44 -0.46
CA ARG A 8 -8.65 -7.99 0.92
C ARG A 8 -9.91 -8.06 1.79
N GLU A 9 -11.05 -7.67 1.24
CA GLU A 9 -12.32 -7.66 1.97
C GLU A 9 -12.94 -9.06 2.10
N ASN A 10 -12.71 -9.93 1.12
CA ASN A 10 -13.33 -11.25 1.03
C ASN A 10 -12.31 -12.37 0.73
N PRO A 11 -11.23 -12.52 1.51
CA PRO A 11 -10.18 -13.50 1.24
C PRO A 11 -10.71 -14.94 1.23
N ASP A 12 -11.66 -15.26 2.11
CA ASP A 12 -12.22 -16.61 2.22
C ASP A 12 -13.05 -16.99 1.00
N ILE A 13 -13.81 -16.04 0.43
CA ILE A 13 -14.58 -16.26 -0.81
C ILE A 13 -13.62 -16.55 -1.96
N VAL A 14 -12.51 -15.81 -2.05
CA VAL A 14 -11.49 -16.03 -3.08
C VAL A 14 -10.83 -17.39 -2.92
N LYS A 15 -10.44 -17.77 -1.69
CA LYS A 15 -9.86 -19.09 -1.38
C LYS A 15 -10.84 -20.22 -1.70
N GLN A 16 -12.10 -20.09 -1.33
CA GLN A 16 -13.11 -21.10 -1.62
C GLN A 16 -13.34 -21.26 -3.13
N ASN A 17 -13.34 -20.16 -3.89
CA ASN A 17 -13.45 -20.22 -5.35
C ASN A 17 -12.25 -20.92 -6.00
N ILE A 18 -11.04 -20.68 -5.48
CA ILE A 18 -9.81 -21.37 -5.90
C ILE A 18 -9.92 -22.89 -5.65
N LYS A 19 -10.43 -23.30 -4.48
CA LYS A 19 -10.69 -24.72 -4.16
C LYS A 19 -11.73 -25.34 -5.11
N ASN A 20 -12.85 -24.64 -5.36
CA ASN A 20 -13.89 -25.09 -6.29
C ASN A 20 -13.37 -25.25 -7.72
N LYS A 21 -12.28 -24.56 -8.08
CA LYS A 21 -11.59 -24.68 -9.37
C LYS A 21 -10.43 -25.67 -9.36
N PHE A 22 -10.23 -26.42 -8.27
CA PHE A 22 -9.12 -27.38 -8.09
C PHE A 22 -7.74 -26.75 -8.28
N GLN A 23 -7.58 -25.49 -7.84
CA GLN A 23 -6.35 -24.72 -7.97
C GLN A 23 -5.64 -24.52 -6.62
N ASP A 24 -5.61 -25.54 -5.76
CA ASP A 24 -5.12 -25.43 -4.38
C ASP A 24 -3.69 -24.86 -4.26
N ARG A 25 -2.85 -25.10 -5.27
CA ARG A 25 -1.50 -24.50 -5.38
C ARG A 25 -1.49 -22.96 -5.34
N LYS A 26 -2.63 -22.32 -5.63
CA LYS A 26 -2.79 -20.86 -5.65
C LYS A 26 -3.36 -20.30 -4.35
N LEU A 27 -3.78 -21.15 -3.40
CA LEU A 27 -4.28 -20.67 -2.11
C LEU A 27 -3.26 -19.79 -1.37
N PRO A 28 -1.96 -20.13 -1.32
CA PRO A 28 -0.96 -19.27 -0.67
C PRO A 28 -0.81 -17.90 -1.35
N LEU A 29 -1.10 -17.80 -2.65
CA LEU A 29 -0.98 -16.55 -3.40
C LEU A 29 -2.01 -15.51 -2.94
N VAL A 30 -3.14 -15.94 -2.36
CA VAL A 30 -4.13 -15.01 -1.80
C VAL A 30 -3.53 -14.28 -0.60
N ASP A 31 -2.90 -15.03 0.29
CA ASP A 31 -2.27 -14.48 1.49
C ASP A 31 -1.07 -13.62 1.13
N GLU A 32 -0.22 -14.09 0.21
CA GLU A 32 0.92 -13.32 -0.29
C GLU A 32 0.49 -12.00 -0.96
N ALA A 33 -0.58 -12.02 -1.76
CA ALA A 33 -1.11 -10.82 -2.40
C ALA A 33 -1.60 -9.79 -1.36
N ILE A 34 -2.25 -10.24 -0.29
CA ILE A 34 -2.73 -9.36 0.79
C ILE A 34 -1.54 -8.75 1.55
N GLU A 35 -0.51 -9.53 1.83
CA GLU A 35 0.70 -9.04 2.50
C GLU A 35 1.48 -8.03 1.64
N LEU A 36 1.61 -8.28 0.34
CA LEU A 36 2.23 -7.34 -0.59
C LEU A 36 1.41 -6.06 -0.75
N ASP A 37 0.08 -6.15 -0.80
CA ASP A 37 -0.81 -4.98 -0.81
C ASP A 37 -0.66 -4.15 0.47
N LYS A 38 -0.56 -4.79 1.63
CA LYS A 38 -0.31 -4.11 2.90
C LYS A 38 1.01 -3.34 2.87
N LYS A 39 2.11 -3.99 2.50
CA LYS A 39 3.43 -3.35 2.36
C LYS A 39 3.40 -2.19 1.37
N SER A 40 2.73 -2.37 0.23
CA SER A 40 2.59 -1.32 -0.78
C SER A 40 1.89 -0.07 -0.23
N ARG A 41 0.79 -0.25 0.51
CA ARG A 41 0.06 0.85 1.14
C ARG A 41 0.84 1.55 2.24
N GLU A 42 1.58 0.80 3.05
CA GLU A 42 2.46 1.34 4.08
C GLU A 42 3.57 2.22 3.48
N ILE A 43 4.31 1.67 2.51
CA ILE A 43 5.40 2.40 1.81
C ILE A 43 4.87 3.65 1.10
N LYS A 44 3.71 3.55 0.45
CA LYS A 44 3.09 4.71 -0.22
C LYS A 44 2.79 5.82 0.79
N THR A 45 2.20 5.45 1.93
CA THR A 45 1.89 6.40 3.00
C THR A 45 3.15 7.05 3.56
N GLU A 46 4.20 6.26 3.79
CA GLU A 46 5.49 6.76 4.26
C GLU A 46 6.13 7.72 3.24
N ALA A 47 6.13 7.36 1.96
CA ALA A 47 6.64 8.20 0.89
C ALA A 47 5.92 9.55 0.81
N ASP A 48 4.58 9.55 0.95
CA ASP A 48 3.78 10.78 0.93
C ASP A 48 4.04 11.64 2.17
N ASN A 49 4.22 11.03 3.34
CA ASN A 49 4.62 11.73 4.55
C ASN A 49 6.02 12.37 4.42
N LEU A 50 6.98 11.65 3.85
CA LEU A 50 8.34 12.17 3.60
C LEU A 50 8.32 13.33 2.61
N ARG A 51 7.54 13.23 1.53
CA ARG A 51 7.35 14.33 0.56
C ARG A 51 6.76 15.57 1.23
N SER A 52 5.72 15.37 2.06
CA SER A 52 5.10 16.45 2.82
C SER A 52 6.09 17.12 3.78
N LYS A 53 6.84 16.32 4.54
CA LYS A 53 7.92 16.81 5.43
C LYS A 53 8.96 17.63 4.66
N ARG A 54 9.47 17.10 3.54
CA ARG A 54 10.45 17.79 2.70
C ARG A 54 9.92 19.14 2.24
N ASN A 55 8.70 19.18 1.70
CA ASN A 55 8.11 20.43 1.21
C ASN A 55 7.91 21.45 2.35
N LYS A 56 7.51 21.00 3.55
CA LYS A 56 7.40 21.87 4.73
C LYS A 56 8.77 22.46 5.12
N VAL A 57 9.81 21.63 5.18
CA VAL A 57 11.17 22.07 5.50
C VAL A 57 11.69 23.05 4.44
N SER A 58 11.52 22.75 3.15
CA SER A 58 11.93 23.67 2.07
C SER A 58 11.22 25.02 2.17
N LYS A 59 9.94 25.05 2.55
CA LYS A 59 9.20 26.30 2.77
C LYS A 59 9.75 27.08 3.96
N GLN A 60 10.02 26.40 5.08
CA GLN A 60 10.61 27.01 6.27
C GLN A 60 11.99 27.62 5.97
N ILE A 61 12.84 26.94 5.20
CA ILE A 61 14.14 27.47 4.77
C ILE A 61 13.96 28.74 3.94
N GLY A 62 13.03 28.74 2.98
CA GLY A 62 12.71 29.93 2.18
C GLY A 62 12.18 31.11 3.00
N GLU A 63 11.43 30.83 4.08
CA GLU A 63 10.95 31.85 5.02
C GLU A 63 12.09 32.43 5.86
N LEU A 64 12.98 31.58 6.39
CA LEU A 64 14.16 32.01 7.17
C LEU A 64 15.13 32.85 6.32
N MET A 65 15.46 32.41 5.10
CA MET A 65 16.30 33.16 4.18
C MET A 65 15.73 34.54 3.81
N LYS A 66 14.40 34.70 3.79
CA LYS A 66 13.76 36.00 3.58
C LYS A 66 13.76 36.88 4.83
N ALA A 67 13.74 36.27 6.01
CA ALA A 67 13.77 36.97 7.29
C ALA A 67 15.16 37.55 7.62
N GLY A 68 16.22 37.09 6.93
CA GLY A 68 17.57 37.62 7.08
C GLY A 68 18.43 36.94 8.15
N ASP A 69 18.00 35.76 8.63
CA ASP A 69 18.79 34.83 9.46
C ASP A 69 19.40 33.70 8.60
#